data_AF-A0A952C2U6-F1
#
_entry.id   AF-A0A952C2U6-F1
#
_cell.length_a   1.000
_cell.length_b   1.000
_cell.length_c   1.000
_cell.angle_alpha   90.00
_cell.angle_beta   90.00
_cell.angle_gamma   90.00
#
_symmetry.space_group_name_H-M   'P 1'
#
loop_
_entity.id
_entity.type
_entity.pdbx_description
1 polymer ?
#
loop_
_entity_poly.entity_id
_entity_poly.type
_entity_poly.pdbx_seq_one_letter_code
_entity_poly.pdbx_strand_id
1 'polypeptide(L)'
;MTSHSKRAFKNELYSQFARIGKALGSPQRLEFLDLLAQGEWNVEALANETHQSVANTSRHLQVLRGARLVDTRREGTTIFYRLADPAVFQLWQALRDLGSVRLAEVAQLVDAYLHERQAMEAISCHELLQRLHDHAVLVLDVRPPEEYAAGHIAGARSLPLDELAAGLRDLSPDTEIVAYCRGPYCVLADDAIALLRARGFRARRLTGGFPDWRALGMPVESNMLPGTDAQ
;
A
#
# COMPACT_ATOMS: atom_id res chain seq x y z
N MET A 1 -40.18 21.11 -10.41
CA MET A 1 -39.36 21.22 -9.18
C MET A 1 -39.14 22.69 -8.83
N THR A 2 -39.60 23.13 -7.65
CA THR A 2 -39.41 24.51 -7.16
C THR A 2 -37.94 24.79 -6.83
N SER A 3 -37.54 26.06 -6.77
CA SER A 3 -36.18 26.47 -6.39
C SER A 3 -35.75 25.90 -5.02
N HIS A 4 -36.70 25.81 -4.07
CA HIS A 4 -36.49 25.23 -2.74
C HIS A 4 -36.19 23.73 -2.79
N SER A 5 -36.94 22.97 -3.61
CA SER A 5 -36.70 21.53 -3.84
C SER A 5 -35.33 21.25 -4.46
N LYS A 6 -34.87 22.12 -5.39
CA LYS A 6 -33.52 22.01 -5.98
C LYS A 6 -32.41 22.25 -4.96
N ARG A 7 -32.59 23.18 -4.02
CA ARG A 7 -31.59 23.46 -2.96
C ARG A 7 -31.50 22.32 -1.94
N ALA A 8 -32.64 21.78 -1.49
CA ALA A 8 -32.68 20.65 -0.58
C ALA A 8 -31.95 19.42 -1.17
N PHE A 9 -32.22 19.12 -2.45
CA PHE A 9 -31.50 18.05 -3.17
C PHE A 9 -29.98 18.26 -3.17
N LYS A 10 -29.50 19.47 -3.50
CA LYS A 10 -28.05 19.76 -3.50
C LYS A 10 -27.44 19.58 -2.11
N ASN A 11 -28.11 20.05 -1.06
CA ASN A 11 -27.60 19.91 0.31
C ASN A 11 -27.45 18.43 0.71
N GLU A 12 -28.43 17.60 0.37
CA GLU A 12 -28.36 16.16 0.64
C GLU A 12 -27.23 15.51 -0.15
N LEU A 13 -27.14 15.82 -1.45
CA LEU A 13 -26.09 15.30 -2.33
C LEU A 13 -24.68 15.63 -1.82
N TYR A 14 -24.41 16.90 -1.48
CA TYR A 14 -23.09 17.30 -0.96
C TYR A 14 -22.83 16.77 0.46
N SER A 15 -23.87 16.50 1.25
CA SER A 15 -23.72 15.83 2.55
C SER A 15 -23.23 14.39 2.41
N GLN A 16 -23.63 13.69 1.35
CA GLN A 16 -23.11 12.35 1.04
C GLN A 16 -21.62 12.39 0.66
N PHE A 17 -21.17 13.37 -0.12
CA PHE A 17 -19.74 13.54 -0.39
C PHE A 17 -18.95 13.95 0.87
N ALA A 18 -19.51 14.82 1.69
CA ALA A 18 -18.90 15.24 2.95
C ALA A 18 -18.72 14.08 3.94
N ARG A 19 -19.58 13.04 3.89
CA ARG A 19 -19.43 11.83 4.70
C ARG A 19 -18.13 11.08 4.37
N ILE A 20 -17.74 11.02 3.10
CA ILE A 20 -16.43 10.47 2.69
C ILE A 20 -15.30 11.33 3.26
N GLY A 21 -15.37 12.65 3.07
CA GLY A 21 -14.35 13.57 3.60
C GLY A 21 -14.18 13.48 5.12
N LYS A 22 -15.28 13.37 5.88
CA LYS A 22 -15.26 13.17 7.33
C LYS A 22 -14.59 11.84 7.72
N ALA A 23 -14.85 10.78 6.96
CA ALA A 23 -14.18 9.49 7.19
C ALA A 23 -12.68 9.59 6.89
N LEU A 24 -12.24 10.34 5.89
CA LEU A 24 -10.82 10.51 5.60
C LEU A 24 -10.08 11.44 6.59
N GLY A 25 -10.80 12.34 7.27
CA GLY A 25 -10.22 13.30 8.23
C GLY A 25 -9.71 12.69 9.55
N SER A 26 -8.94 11.60 9.51
CA SER A 26 -8.25 11.00 10.64
C SER A 26 -6.98 10.30 10.16
N PRO A 27 -5.82 10.56 10.80
CA PRO A 27 -4.55 9.96 10.38
C PRO A 27 -4.59 8.42 10.46
N GLN A 28 -5.17 7.85 11.52
CA GLN A 28 -5.30 6.40 11.68
C GLN A 28 -6.13 5.75 10.56
N ARG A 29 -7.18 6.43 10.09
CA ARG A 29 -8.02 5.90 9.01
C ARG A 29 -7.32 5.97 7.66
N LEU A 30 -6.50 7.00 7.43
CA LEU A 30 -5.67 7.06 6.23
C LEU A 30 -4.61 5.94 6.22
N GLU A 31 -3.97 5.70 7.36
CA GLU A 31 -3.04 4.59 7.53
C GLU A 31 -3.71 3.22 7.32
N PHE A 32 -4.92 3.01 7.85
CA PHE A 32 -5.68 1.79 7.56
C PHE A 32 -6.02 1.62 6.08
N LEU A 33 -6.34 2.70 5.35
CA LEU A 33 -6.56 2.59 3.90
C LEU A 33 -5.27 2.24 3.16
N ASP A 34 -4.11 2.72 3.62
CA ASP A 34 -2.80 2.37 3.06
C ASP A 34 -2.45 0.88 3.27
N LEU A 35 -2.73 0.34 4.46
CA LEU A 35 -2.55 -1.08 4.77
C LEU A 35 -3.55 -1.98 4.03
N LEU A 36 -4.83 -1.61 4.00
CA LEU A 36 -5.86 -2.33 3.26
C LEU A 36 -5.65 -2.29 1.74
N ALA A 37 -4.83 -1.37 1.24
CA ALA A 37 -4.38 -1.39 -0.15
C ALA A 37 -3.43 -2.57 -0.44
N GLN A 38 -2.82 -3.21 0.56
CA GLN A 38 -1.99 -4.40 0.35
C GLN A 38 -2.80 -5.68 0.16
N GLY A 39 -4.01 -5.75 0.74
CA GLY A 39 -4.83 -6.95 0.74
C GLY A 39 -5.92 -6.93 1.83
N GLU A 40 -6.48 -8.10 2.12
CA GLU A 40 -7.42 -8.28 3.24
C GLU A 40 -6.69 -8.32 4.57
N TRP A 41 -7.21 -7.62 5.59
CA TRP A 41 -6.67 -7.67 6.96
C TRP A 41 -7.77 -7.91 7.99
N ASN A 42 -7.44 -8.64 9.06
CA ASN A 42 -8.30 -8.70 10.23
C ASN A 42 -7.98 -7.55 11.22
N VAL A 43 -8.90 -7.34 12.17
CA VAL A 43 -8.82 -6.23 13.13
C VAL A 43 -7.60 -6.33 14.05
N GLU A 44 -7.23 -7.54 14.48
CA GLU A 44 -6.10 -7.76 15.39
C GLU A 44 -4.77 -7.48 14.70
N ALA A 45 -4.61 -7.94 13.46
CA ALA A 45 -3.44 -7.66 12.63
C ALA A 45 -3.26 -6.15 12.39
N LEU A 46 -4.34 -5.43 12.02
CA LEU A 46 -4.28 -3.97 11.85
C LEU A 46 -3.96 -3.24 13.17
N ALA A 47 -4.51 -3.71 14.28
CA ALA A 47 -4.23 -3.13 15.59
C ALA A 47 -2.76 -3.30 15.98
N ASN A 48 -2.19 -4.48 15.75
CA ASN A 48 -0.79 -4.74 16.02
C ASN A 48 0.13 -3.90 15.12
N GLU A 49 -0.13 -3.88 13.82
CA GLU A 49 0.67 -3.16 12.83
C GLU A 49 0.70 -1.64 13.08
N THR A 50 -0.43 -1.06 13.48
CA THR A 50 -0.55 0.39 13.74
C THR A 50 -0.35 0.75 15.21
N HIS A 51 0.04 -0.19 16.05
CA HIS A 51 0.21 -0.01 17.50
C HIS A 51 -1.02 0.60 18.21
N GLN A 52 -2.21 0.15 17.84
CA GLN A 52 -3.49 0.58 18.41
C GLN A 52 -4.16 -0.55 19.19
N SER A 53 -5.13 -0.21 20.05
CA SER A 53 -5.97 -1.22 20.67
C SER A 53 -7.00 -1.76 19.68
N VAL A 54 -7.34 -3.04 19.79
CA VAL A 54 -8.39 -3.69 18.97
C VAL A 54 -9.72 -2.91 19.02
N ALA A 55 -10.08 -2.38 20.19
CA ALA A 55 -11.30 -1.58 20.36
C ALA A 55 -11.25 -0.26 19.57
N ASN A 56 -10.11 0.43 19.55
CA ASN A 56 -9.96 1.66 18.78
C ASN A 56 -9.92 1.37 17.28
N THR A 57 -9.16 0.35 16.86
CA THR A 57 -9.10 -0.12 15.46
C THR A 57 -10.50 -0.46 14.93
N SER A 58 -11.28 -1.24 15.69
CA SER A 58 -12.66 -1.59 15.33
C SER A 58 -13.54 -0.34 15.13
N ARG A 59 -13.42 0.67 16.01
CA ARG A 59 -14.16 1.94 15.88
C ARG A 59 -13.81 2.68 14.59
N HIS A 60 -12.52 2.77 14.25
CA HIS A 60 -12.07 3.40 13.00
C HIS A 60 -12.58 2.65 11.76
N LEU A 61 -12.50 1.32 11.77
CA LEU A 61 -13.00 0.48 10.68
C LEU A 61 -14.52 0.56 10.53
N GLN A 62 -15.27 0.71 11.62
CA GLN A 62 -16.71 0.96 11.58
C GLN A 62 -17.04 2.31 10.95
N VAL A 63 -16.24 3.36 11.19
CA VAL A 63 -16.40 4.66 10.52
C VAL A 63 -16.13 4.53 9.02
N LEU A 64 -15.06 3.84 8.62
CA LEU A 64 -14.73 3.60 7.22
C LEU A 64 -15.84 2.79 6.50
N ARG A 65 -16.32 1.71 7.13
CA ARG A 65 -17.42 0.88 6.61
C ARG A 65 -18.72 1.68 6.55
N GLY A 66 -18.98 2.47 7.59
CA GLY A 66 -20.07 3.42 7.67
C GLY A 66 -20.00 4.51 6.61
N ALA A 67 -18.84 4.75 5.99
CA ALA A 67 -18.66 5.62 4.82
C ALA A 67 -18.56 4.86 3.49
N ARG A 68 -18.71 3.53 3.50
CA ARG A 68 -18.61 2.62 2.34
C ARG A 68 -17.24 2.63 1.66
N LEU A 69 -16.18 2.93 2.42
CA LEU A 69 -14.80 2.89 1.92
C LEU A 69 -14.18 1.49 2.06
N VAL A 70 -14.73 0.65 2.96
CA VAL A 70 -14.27 -0.72 3.18
C VAL A 70 -15.45 -1.68 3.24
N ASP A 71 -15.21 -2.88 2.75
CA ASP A 71 -16.11 -4.03 2.87
C ASP A 71 -15.54 -5.06 3.83
N THR A 72 -16.39 -5.99 4.25
CA THR A 72 -16.02 -7.05 5.20
C THR A 72 -16.36 -8.43 4.65
N ARG A 73 -15.46 -9.39 4.85
CA ARG A 73 -15.71 -10.81 4.68
C ARG A 73 -15.57 -11.51 6.02
N ARG A 74 -16.33 -12.58 6.24
CA ARG A 74 -16.19 -13.41 7.45
C ARG A 74 -15.60 -14.76 7.07
N GLU A 75 -14.62 -15.20 7.83
CA GLU A 75 -14.00 -16.52 7.70
C GLU A 75 -13.90 -17.13 9.10
N GLY A 76 -14.72 -18.15 9.36
CA GLY A 76 -14.93 -18.68 10.71
C GLY A 76 -15.41 -17.60 11.69
N THR A 77 -14.64 -17.37 12.75
CA THR A 77 -14.91 -16.33 13.75
C THR A 77 -14.28 -14.98 13.42
N THR A 78 -13.43 -14.92 12.41
CA THR A 78 -12.63 -13.74 12.09
C THR A 78 -13.32 -12.89 11.02
N ILE A 79 -13.28 -11.57 11.20
CA ILE A 79 -13.75 -10.60 10.21
C ILE A 79 -12.53 -9.99 9.54
N PHE A 80 -12.49 -10.10 8.22
CA PHE A 80 -11.50 -9.47 7.35
C PHE A 80 -12.11 -8.23 6.70
N TYR A 81 -11.31 -7.19 6.58
CA TYR A 81 -11.63 -5.94 5.91
C TYR A 81 -10.80 -5.82 4.63
N ARG A 82 -11.40 -5.23 3.59
CA ARG A 82 -10.73 -4.82 2.35
C ARG A 82 -11.25 -3.47 1.90
N LEU A 83 -10.50 -2.79 1.04
CA LEU A 83 -11.04 -1.66 0.28
C LEU A 83 -12.29 -2.11 -0.49
N ALA A 84 -13.34 -1.29 -0.44
CA ALA A 84 -14.61 -1.62 -1.09
C ALA A 84 -14.50 -1.60 -2.62
N ASP A 85 -13.68 -0.71 -3.16
CA ASP A 85 -13.51 -0.47 -4.59
C ASP A 85 -12.10 0.10 -4.90
N PRO A 86 -11.49 -0.19 -6.06
CA PRO A 86 -10.22 0.42 -6.48
C PRO A 86 -10.22 1.97 -6.43
N ALA A 87 -11.36 2.62 -6.66
CA ALA A 87 -11.51 4.07 -6.55
C ALA A 87 -11.22 4.60 -5.13
N VAL A 88 -11.37 3.77 -4.09
CA VAL A 88 -11.00 4.16 -2.72
C VAL A 88 -9.49 4.35 -2.60
N PHE A 89 -8.71 3.47 -3.22
CA PHE A 89 -7.26 3.64 -3.27
C PHE A 89 -6.86 4.85 -4.11
N GLN A 90 -7.50 5.07 -5.26
CA GLN A 90 -7.26 6.26 -6.10
C GLN A 90 -7.54 7.57 -5.34
N LEU A 91 -8.58 7.60 -4.50
CA LEU A 91 -8.88 8.74 -3.65
C LEU A 91 -7.79 8.98 -2.60
N TRP A 92 -7.30 7.91 -1.97
CA TRP A 92 -6.17 8.00 -1.04
C TRP A 92 -4.90 8.49 -1.73
N GLN A 93 -4.58 7.91 -2.90
CA GLN A 93 -3.44 8.32 -3.72
C GLN A 93 -3.52 9.80 -4.10
N ALA A 94 -4.67 10.27 -4.58
CA ALA A 94 -4.87 11.69 -4.91
C ALA A 94 -4.71 12.62 -3.70
N LEU A 95 -5.18 12.20 -2.51
CA LEU A 95 -5.00 12.96 -1.28
C LEU A 95 -3.51 13.05 -0.88
N ARG A 96 -2.79 11.93 -0.99
CA ARG A 96 -1.35 11.83 -0.72
C ARG A 96 -0.55 12.71 -1.68
N ASP A 97 -0.82 12.60 -2.97
CA ASP A 97 -0.11 13.35 -4.01
C ASP A 97 -0.34 14.86 -3.83
N LEU A 98 -1.60 15.27 -3.58
CA LEU A 98 -1.90 16.66 -3.29
C LEU A 98 -1.20 17.14 -2.02
N GLY A 99 -1.18 16.33 -0.96
CA GLY A 99 -0.46 16.62 0.27
C GLY A 99 1.04 16.83 0.03
N SER A 100 1.68 15.95 -0.73
CA SER A 100 3.10 16.05 -1.06
C SER A 100 3.47 17.32 -1.83
N VAL A 101 2.56 17.81 -2.68
CA VAL A 101 2.76 19.03 -3.48
C VAL A 101 2.46 20.30 -2.70
N ARG A 102 1.49 20.25 -1.77
CA ARG A 102 0.92 21.46 -1.14
C ARG A 102 1.37 21.70 0.29
N LEU A 103 1.82 20.67 1.00
CA LEU A 103 2.23 20.74 2.40
C LEU A 103 3.74 20.54 2.49
N ALA A 104 4.47 21.63 2.72
CA ALA A 104 5.93 21.59 2.83
C ALA A 104 6.39 20.69 4.00
N GLU A 105 5.56 20.58 5.04
CA GLU A 105 5.78 19.72 6.20
C GLU A 105 5.85 18.24 5.80
N VAL A 106 5.11 17.80 4.77
CA VAL A 106 5.19 16.42 4.28
C VAL A 106 6.57 16.19 3.67
N ALA A 107 7.04 17.09 2.81
CA ALA A 107 8.38 16.99 2.23
C ALA A 107 9.45 16.99 3.33
N GLN A 108 9.34 17.88 4.32
CA GLN A 108 10.28 17.96 5.45
C GLN A 108 10.30 16.69 6.32
N LEU A 109 9.14 16.06 6.57
CA LEU A 109 9.07 14.82 7.35
C LEU A 109 9.67 13.64 6.58
N VAL A 110 9.33 13.53 5.30
CA VAL A 110 9.90 12.51 4.39
C VAL A 110 11.40 12.73 4.29
N ASP A 111 11.86 13.96 4.11
CA ASP A 111 13.26 14.32 4.05
C ASP A 111 13.97 14.03 5.37
N ALA A 112 13.47 14.47 6.52
CA ALA A 112 14.14 14.24 7.80
C ALA A 112 14.34 12.74 8.11
N TYR A 113 13.43 11.89 7.65
CA TYR A 113 13.50 10.45 7.88
C TYR A 113 14.22 9.68 6.75
N LEU A 114 14.23 10.23 5.53
CA LEU A 114 14.79 9.59 4.33
C LEU A 114 16.01 10.33 3.73
N HIS A 115 16.53 11.40 4.34
CA HIS A 115 17.59 12.26 3.76
C HIS A 115 18.94 11.55 3.63
N GLU A 116 19.37 10.77 4.62
CA GLU A 116 20.60 9.95 4.49
C GLU A 116 20.47 8.86 3.40
N ARG A 117 19.25 8.68 2.88
CA ARG A 117 18.78 7.58 2.02
C ARG A 117 18.57 8.03 0.56
N GLN A 118 18.65 9.33 0.25
CA GLN A 118 18.39 9.90 -1.09
C GLN A 118 19.50 9.74 -2.14
N ALA A 119 20.68 9.22 -1.76
CA ALA A 119 21.68 8.77 -2.74
C ALA A 119 21.31 7.42 -3.41
N MET A 120 20.12 6.88 -3.12
CA MET A 120 19.64 5.62 -3.67
C MET A 120 18.83 5.87 -4.94
N GLU A 121 19.41 5.54 -6.09
CA GLU A 121 18.73 5.47 -7.39
C GLU A 121 17.38 4.75 -7.27
N ALA A 122 16.30 5.52 -7.27
CA ALA A 122 14.94 5.00 -7.30
C ALA A 122 14.56 4.66 -8.75
N ILE A 123 13.71 3.65 -8.94
CA ILE A 123 13.17 3.26 -10.24
C ILE A 123 11.65 3.50 -10.26
N SER A 124 11.15 4.07 -11.36
CA SER A 124 9.71 4.26 -11.53
C SER A 124 8.98 2.97 -11.91
N CYS A 125 7.67 2.89 -11.68
CA CYS A 125 6.84 1.76 -12.13
C CYS A 125 6.98 1.51 -13.65
N HIS A 126 6.98 2.57 -14.46
CA HIS A 126 7.12 2.46 -15.92
C HIS A 126 8.50 1.94 -16.34
N GLU A 127 9.58 2.44 -15.71
CA GLU A 127 10.94 1.96 -15.99
C GLU A 127 11.12 0.49 -15.55
N LEU A 128 10.58 0.11 -14.39
CA LEU A 128 10.62 -1.28 -13.94
C LEU A 128 9.87 -2.20 -14.91
N LEU A 129 8.70 -1.79 -15.39
CA LEU A 129 7.95 -2.56 -16.38
C LEU A 129 8.74 -2.81 -17.67
N GLN A 130 9.48 -1.80 -18.15
CA GLN A 130 10.36 -1.94 -19.31
C GLN A 130 11.47 -2.97 -19.04
N ARG A 131 12.14 -2.87 -17.88
CA ARG A 131 13.25 -3.76 -17.53
C ARG A 131 12.84 -5.21 -17.22
N LEU A 132 11.61 -5.42 -16.76
CA LEU A 132 11.04 -6.76 -16.56
C LEU A 132 10.90 -7.51 -17.89
N HIS A 133 10.54 -6.83 -18.97
CA HIS A 133 10.44 -7.45 -20.30
C HIS A 133 11.80 -7.95 -20.81
N ASP A 134 12.88 -7.26 -20.45
CA ASP A 134 14.23 -7.62 -20.87
C ASP A 134 14.89 -8.68 -19.97
N HIS A 135 14.18 -9.18 -18.94
CA HIS A 135 14.72 -10.05 -17.88
C HIS A 135 16.01 -9.49 -17.24
N ALA A 136 16.14 -8.17 -17.20
CA ALA A 136 17.39 -7.48 -16.83
C ALA A 136 17.53 -7.26 -15.32
N VAL A 137 16.47 -7.51 -14.53
CA VAL A 137 16.42 -7.21 -13.10
C VAL A 137 15.77 -8.33 -12.31
N LEU A 138 16.26 -8.55 -11.09
CA LEU A 138 15.59 -9.36 -10.08
C LEU A 138 14.71 -8.46 -9.22
N VAL A 139 13.41 -8.74 -9.18
CA VAL A 139 12.46 -7.99 -8.35
C VAL A 139 12.24 -8.72 -7.03
N LEU A 140 12.42 -8.00 -5.92
CA LEU A 140 12.24 -8.52 -4.56
C LEU A 140 11.07 -7.83 -3.87
N ASP A 141 10.12 -8.63 -3.39
CA ASP A 141 9.10 -8.18 -2.45
C ASP A 141 9.61 -8.38 -1.02
N VAL A 142 9.76 -7.29 -0.27
CA VAL A 142 10.29 -7.35 1.11
C VAL A 142 9.19 -7.22 2.17
N ARG A 143 7.91 -7.30 1.75
CA ARG A 143 6.76 -7.30 2.64
C ARG A 143 6.60 -8.67 3.33
N PRO A 144 5.80 -8.75 4.40
CA PRO A 144 5.43 -10.02 5.00
C PRO A 144 4.86 -11.03 3.98
N PRO A 145 5.08 -12.34 4.15
CA PRO A 145 4.63 -13.38 3.21
C PRO A 145 3.13 -13.35 2.91
N GLU A 146 2.31 -12.98 3.89
CA GLU A 146 0.86 -12.85 3.73
C GLU A 146 0.47 -11.76 2.74
N GLU A 147 1.20 -10.64 2.71
CA GLU A 147 0.95 -9.55 1.75
C GLU A 147 1.40 -9.94 0.35
N TYR A 148 2.54 -10.64 0.23
CA TYR A 148 3.00 -11.21 -1.03
C TYR A 148 1.96 -12.21 -1.57
N ALA A 149 1.45 -13.11 -0.72
CA ALA A 149 0.46 -14.10 -1.13
C ALA A 149 -0.87 -13.45 -1.56
N ALA A 150 -1.30 -12.38 -0.89
CA ALA A 150 -2.49 -11.61 -1.25
C ALA A 150 -2.37 -10.93 -2.64
N GLY A 151 -1.17 -10.55 -3.02
CA GLY A 151 -0.85 -10.10 -4.37
C GLY A 151 0.52 -9.41 -4.43
N HIS A 152 1.24 -9.59 -5.52
CA HIS A 152 2.59 -9.08 -5.74
C HIS A 152 2.84 -8.72 -7.21
N ILE A 153 3.95 -8.05 -7.49
CA ILE A 153 4.37 -7.77 -8.88
C ILE A 153 4.69 -9.10 -9.56
N ALA A 154 4.16 -9.32 -10.77
CA ALA A 154 4.38 -10.58 -11.49
C ALA A 154 5.88 -10.86 -11.70
N GLY A 155 6.31 -12.09 -11.39
CA GLY A 155 7.72 -12.49 -11.44
C GLY A 155 8.60 -11.96 -10.30
N ALA A 156 8.03 -11.25 -9.31
CA ALA A 156 8.76 -10.88 -8.10
C ALA A 156 8.97 -12.08 -7.18
N ARG A 157 10.13 -12.12 -6.52
CA ARG A 157 10.47 -13.11 -5.51
C ARG A 157 10.19 -12.55 -4.12
N SER A 158 9.44 -13.30 -3.30
CA SER A 158 9.28 -13.00 -1.88
C SER A 158 10.61 -13.17 -1.16
N LEU A 159 11.09 -12.11 -0.51
CA LEU A 159 12.23 -12.16 0.39
C LEU A 159 12.02 -11.10 1.49
N PRO A 160 11.21 -11.41 2.51
CA PRO A 160 10.89 -10.51 3.62
C PRO A 160 12.14 -9.91 4.26
N LEU A 161 12.03 -8.69 4.79
CA LEU A 161 13.19 -7.95 5.30
C LEU A 161 14.00 -8.70 6.38
N ASP A 162 13.32 -9.41 7.28
CA ASP A 162 13.92 -10.20 8.36
C ASP A 162 14.65 -11.46 7.85
N GLU A 163 14.22 -12.01 6.72
CA GLU A 163 14.85 -13.15 6.05
C GLU A 163 15.93 -12.74 5.03
N LEU A 164 15.92 -11.47 4.60
CA LEU A 164 16.78 -10.94 3.54
C LEU A 164 18.26 -11.21 3.81
N ALA A 165 18.74 -11.06 5.04
CA ALA A 165 20.15 -11.30 5.38
C ALA A 165 20.61 -12.74 5.08
N ALA A 166 19.72 -13.73 5.27
CA ALA A 166 20.02 -15.14 5.05
C ALA A 166 19.83 -15.55 3.59
N GLY A 167 18.79 -15.04 2.92
CA GLY A 167 18.44 -15.42 1.54
C GLY A 167 19.33 -14.84 0.44
N LEU A 168 20.26 -13.95 0.76
CA LEU A 168 21.18 -13.35 -0.23
C LEU A 168 22.37 -14.25 -0.62
N ARG A 169 22.60 -15.36 0.10
CA ARG A 169 23.78 -16.22 -0.12
C ARG A 169 23.82 -16.86 -1.51
N ASP A 170 22.66 -17.02 -2.13
CA ASP A 170 22.51 -17.73 -3.41
C ASP A 170 22.38 -16.78 -4.61
N LEU A 171 22.58 -15.47 -4.43
CA LEU A 171 22.48 -14.48 -5.50
C LEU A 171 23.83 -14.13 -6.13
N SER A 172 23.86 -14.03 -7.46
CA SER A 172 25.02 -13.50 -8.19
C SER A 172 25.21 -12.01 -7.88
N PRO A 173 26.44 -11.55 -7.55
CA PRO A 173 26.74 -10.14 -7.29
C PRO A 173 26.41 -9.19 -8.45
N ASP A 174 26.44 -9.68 -9.69
CA ASP A 174 26.16 -8.88 -10.89
C ASP A 174 24.66 -8.64 -11.12
N THR A 175 23.80 -9.30 -10.35
CA THR A 175 22.35 -9.15 -10.46
C THR A 175 21.94 -7.73 -10.08
N GLU A 176 21.28 -7.03 -10.98
CA GLU A 176 20.60 -5.78 -10.62
C GLU A 176 19.30 -6.12 -9.89
N ILE A 177 19.13 -5.57 -8.69
CA ILE A 177 18.02 -5.86 -7.81
C ILE A 177 17.11 -4.65 -7.69
N VAL A 178 15.81 -4.87 -7.85
CA VAL A 178 14.78 -3.87 -7.54
C VAL A 178 13.95 -4.37 -6.37
N ALA A 179 14.05 -3.72 -5.22
CA ALA A 179 13.24 -4.06 -4.05
C ALA A 179 12.04 -3.12 -3.91
N TYR A 180 10.89 -3.65 -3.47
CA TYR A 180 9.70 -2.87 -3.20
C TYR A 180 8.98 -3.30 -1.92
N CYS A 181 8.15 -2.39 -1.38
CA CYS A 181 7.30 -2.60 -0.21
C CYS A 181 5.88 -2.07 -0.49
N ARG A 182 5.15 -1.72 0.57
CA ARG A 182 3.77 -1.24 0.60
C ARG A 182 3.52 0.11 -0.08
N GLY A 183 4.51 0.99 -0.12
CA GLY A 183 4.23 2.39 -0.46
C GLY A 183 5.45 3.32 -0.48
N PRO A 184 5.27 4.59 -0.86
CA PRO A 184 6.30 5.63 -0.76
C PRO A 184 6.70 5.91 0.70
N TYR A 185 5.82 5.67 1.67
CA TYR A 185 6.08 5.89 3.09
C TYR A 185 6.50 4.63 3.85
N CYS A 186 6.60 3.47 3.19
CA CYS A 186 7.11 2.26 3.83
C CYS A 186 8.63 2.37 4.07
N VAL A 187 9.06 2.04 5.29
CA VAL A 187 10.47 2.06 5.70
C VAL A 187 11.21 0.77 5.37
N LEU A 188 10.51 -0.36 5.23
CA LEU A 188 11.12 -1.69 5.00
C LEU A 188 11.92 -1.76 3.70
N ALA A 189 11.43 -1.14 2.62
CA ALA A 189 12.14 -1.14 1.33
C ALA A 189 13.50 -0.46 1.46
N ASP A 190 13.61 0.61 2.24
CA ASP A 190 14.87 1.32 2.37
C ASP A 190 15.87 0.54 3.23
N ASP A 191 15.41 -0.15 4.28
CA ASP A 191 16.25 -1.04 5.08
C ASP A 191 16.78 -2.19 4.21
N ALA A 192 15.92 -2.72 3.33
CA ALA A 192 16.31 -3.74 2.36
C ALA A 192 17.38 -3.24 1.39
N ILE A 193 17.22 -2.04 0.80
CA ILE A 193 18.23 -1.49 -0.11
C ILE A 193 19.56 -1.25 0.62
N ALA A 194 19.53 -0.68 1.83
CA ALA A 194 20.74 -0.48 2.63
C ALA A 194 21.47 -1.81 2.89
N LEU A 195 20.72 -2.84 3.26
CA LEU A 195 21.26 -4.18 3.50
C LEU A 195 21.84 -4.83 2.23
N LEU A 196 21.16 -4.68 1.09
CA LEU A 196 21.60 -5.18 -0.21
C LEU A 196 22.91 -4.50 -0.65
N ARG A 197 22.97 -3.17 -0.57
CA ARG A 197 24.17 -2.39 -0.94
C ARG A 197 25.35 -2.66 -0.02
N ALA A 198 25.11 -2.82 1.28
CA ALA A 198 26.14 -3.22 2.24
C ALA A 198 26.76 -4.59 1.92
N ARG A 199 26.04 -5.45 1.18
CA ARG A 199 26.54 -6.73 0.66
C ARG A 199 27.08 -6.67 -0.76
N GLY A 200 27.21 -5.49 -1.35
CA GLY A 200 27.80 -5.27 -2.67
C GLY A 200 26.84 -5.42 -3.85
N PHE A 201 25.53 -5.58 -3.61
CA PHE A 201 24.55 -5.66 -4.70
C PHE A 201 24.21 -4.29 -5.28
N ARG A 202 23.98 -4.25 -6.60
CA ARG A 202 23.37 -3.10 -7.29
C ARG A 202 21.86 -3.12 -7.02
N ALA A 203 21.42 -2.34 -6.04
CA ALA A 203 20.03 -2.33 -5.60
C ALA A 203 19.36 -0.95 -5.74
N ARG A 204 18.15 -0.95 -6.31
CA ARG A 204 17.28 0.22 -6.50
C ARG A 204 15.91 0.00 -5.86
N ARG A 205 15.30 1.06 -5.34
CA ARG A 205 13.94 1.00 -4.75
C ARG A 205 12.90 1.33 -5.81
N LEU A 206 11.81 0.56 -5.89
CA LEU A 206 10.62 0.94 -6.66
C LEU A 206 9.90 2.12 -5.98
N THR A 207 9.64 3.20 -6.73
CA THR A 207 8.80 4.30 -6.28
C THR A 207 7.32 3.89 -6.26
N GLY A 208 6.58 4.35 -5.25
CA GLY A 208 5.15 4.05 -5.09
C GLY A 208 4.84 2.68 -4.46
N GLY A 209 5.65 1.65 -4.71
CA GLY A 209 5.41 0.31 -4.14
C GLY A 209 4.27 -0.46 -4.83
N PHE A 210 3.81 -1.53 -4.19
CA PHE A 210 2.87 -2.48 -4.82
C PHE A 210 1.47 -1.92 -5.15
N PRO A 211 0.76 -1.19 -4.25
CA PRO A 211 -0.57 -0.68 -4.56
C PRO A 211 -0.59 0.29 -5.74
N ASP A 212 0.43 1.15 -5.83
CA ASP A 212 0.60 2.09 -6.94
C ASP A 212 0.86 1.34 -8.26
N TRP A 213 1.71 0.32 -8.26
CA TRP A 213 1.92 -0.58 -9.40
C TRP A 213 0.60 -1.20 -9.88
N ARG A 214 -0.17 -1.78 -8.95
CA ARG A 214 -1.46 -2.41 -9.26
C ARG A 214 -2.48 -1.40 -9.76
N ALA A 215 -2.52 -0.19 -9.21
CA ALA A 215 -3.44 0.87 -9.63
C ALA A 215 -3.18 1.36 -11.06
N LEU A 216 -1.94 1.21 -11.56
CA LEU A 216 -1.59 1.46 -12.96
C LEU A 216 -2.01 0.32 -13.90
N GLY A 217 -2.62 -0.75 -13.38
CA GLY A 217 -3.03 -1.92 -14.19
C GLY A 217 -1.84 -2.75 -14.68
N MET A 218 -0.68 -2.62 -14.03
CA MET A 218 0.52 -3.37 -14.39
C MET A 218 0.42 -4.84 -13.94
N PRO A 219 1.21 -5.77 -14.53
CA PRO A 219 1.10 -7.20 -14.25
C PRO A 219 1.30 -7.55 -12.77
N VAL A 220 0.38 -8.34 -12.20
CA VAL A 220 0.41 -8.82 -10.82
C VAL A 220 0.09 -10.31 -10.76
N GLU A 221 0.60 -10.98 -9.74
CA GLU A 221 0.33 -12.38 -9.41
C GLU A 221 -0.22 -12.47 -7.97
N SER A 222 -0.90 -13.56 -7.64
CA SER A 222 -1.35 -13.85 -6.27
C SER A 222 -1.29 -15.35 -6.00
N ASN A 223 -0.99 -15.71 -4.75
CA ASN A 223 -0.91 -17.11 -4.31
C ASN A 223 -2.14 -17.52 -3.47
N MET A 224 -3.09 -16.61 -3.27
CA MET A 224 -4.40 -16.94 -2.73
C MET A 224 -5.14 -17.84 -3.72
N LEU A 225 -5.48 -19.06 -3.31
CA LEU A 225 -6.44 -19.90 -4.05
C LEU A 225 -7.73 -19.09 -4.25
N PRO A 226 -8.35 -19.10 -5.45
CA PRO A 226 -9.61 -18.41 -5.66
C PRO A 226 -10.60 -18.91 -4.61
N GLY A 227 -11.01 -18.01 -3.70
CA GLY A 227 -12.05 -18.30 -2.75
C GLY A 227 -13.26 -18.78 -3.52
N THR A 228 -13.79 -19.94 -3.14
CA THR A 228 -15.09 -20.41 -3.62
C THR A 228 -16.11 -19.35 -3.29
N ASP A 229 -16.41 -18.49 -4.27
CA ASP A 229 -17.63 -17.71 -4.32
C ASP A 229 -18.77 -18.72 -4.40
N ALA A 230 -19.29 -19.11 -3.23
CA ALA A 230 -20.54 -19.83 -3.14
C ALA A 230 -21.65 -18.88 -3.64
N GLN A 231 -22.26 -19.29 -4.74
CA GLN A 231 -23.51 -18.78 -5.30
C GLN A 231 -24.61 -18.68 -4.23
#